data_AF-A0A3C0IMJ3-F1
#
_entry.id   AF-A0A3C0IMJ3-F1
#
_cell.length_a   1.000
_cell.length_b   1.000
_cell.length_c   1.000
_cell.angle_alpha   90.00
_cell.angle_beta   90.00
_cell.angle_gamma   90.00
#
_symmetry.space_group_name_H-M   'P 1'
#
loop_
_entity.id
_entity.type
_entity.pdbx_description
1 polymer ?
#
loop_
_entity_poly.entity_id
_entity_poly.type
_entity_poly.pdbx_seq_one_letter_code
_entity_poly.pdbx_strand_id
1 'polypeptide(L)' 'MFKNPAIVTALGTLYLIVYVTLIYNNAPLSVVGVLFTCSPLVVIWMAYTILKFGKYEGRALEENEHWGYQDKPMKLASK' A
#
# COMPACT_ATOMS: atom_id res chain seq x y z
N MET A 1 -13.26 12.30 -1.49
CA MET A 1 -12.28 11.23 -1.20
C MET A 1 -11.24 11.76 -0.22
N PHE A 2 -10.95 11.01 0.84
CA PHE A 2 -9.91 11.33 1.81
C PHE A 2 -8.60 11.65 1.09
N LYS A 3 -7.98 12.78 1.44
CA LYS A 3 -6.76 13.27 0.80
C LYS A 3 -5.49 12.85 1.53
N ASN A 4 -5.61 12.26 2.72
CA ASN A 4 -4.48 11.82 3.52
C ASN A 4 -4.17 10.34 3.19
N PRO A 5 -2.99 10.04 2.60
CA PRO A 5 -2.60 8.67 2.28
C PRO A 5 -2.62 7.74 3.48
N ALA A 6 -2.24 8.20 4.67
CA ALA A 6 -2.21 7.37 5.88
C ALA A 6 -3.61 6.89 6.28
N ILE A 7 -4.62 7.75 6.15
CA ILE A 7 -6.03 7.39 6.43
C ILE A 7 -6.50 6.35 5.42
N VAL A 8 -6.19 6.53 4.14
CA VAL A 8 -6.62 5.58 3.10
C VAL A 8 -5.93 4.23 3.26
N THR A 9 -4.65 4.21 3.62
CA THR A 9 -3.95 2.96 3.97
C THR A 9 -4.60 2.29 5.17
N ALA A 10 -4.90 3.02 6.24
CA ALA A 10 -5.57 2.46 7.43
C ALA A 10 -6.96 1.88 7.11
N LEU A 11 -7.74 2.54 6.24
CA LEU A 11 -9.03 2.02 5.76
C LEU A 11 -8.85 0.76 4.91
N GLY A 12 -7.83 0.71 4.04
CA GLY A 12 -7.49 -0.49 3.27
C GLY A 12 -7.08 -1.66 4.18
N THR A 13 -6.31 -1.40 5.22
CA THR A 13 -5.95 -2.41 6.23
C THR A 13 -7.17 -2.89 7.01
N LEU A 14 -8.04 -1.98 7.46
CA LEU A 14 -9.28 -2.33 8.14
C LEU A 14 -10.18 -3.21 7.26
N TYR A 15 -10.31 -2.87 5.98
CA TYR A 15 -11.04 -3.66 5.00
C TYR A 15 -10.53 -5.10 4.93
N LEU A 16 -9.20 -5.27 4.88
CA LEU A 16 -8.57 -6.59 4.85
C LEU A 16 -8.81 -7.37 6.14
N ILE A 17 -8.69 -6.71 7.30
CA ILE A 17 -8.97 -7.34 8.60
C ILE A 17 -10.40 -7.86 8.63
N VAL A 18 -11.38 -7.04 8.24
CA VAL A 18 -12.79 -7.46 8.18
C VAL A 18 -12.97 -8.67 7.26
N TYR A 19 -12.37 -8.64 6.06
CA TYR A 19 -12.42 -9.75 5.12
C TYR A 19 -11.88 -11.06 5.73
N VAL A 20 -10.70 -11.01 6.35
CA VAL A 20 -10.06 -12.18 6.99
C VAL A 20 -10.88 -12.68 8.18
N THR A 21 -11.41 -11.78 9.01
CA THR A 21 -12.27 -12.14 10.14
C THR A 21 -13.55 -12.84 9.68
N LEU A 22 -14.17 -12.38 8.59
CA LEU A 22 -15.37 -13.02 8.03
C LEU A 22 -15.07 -14.42 7.51
N ILE A 23 -13.93 -14.62 6.84
CA ILE A 23 -13.49 -15.95 6.41
C ILE A 23 -13.27 -16.86 7.62
N TYR A 24 -12.56 -16.37 8.64
CA TYR A 24 -12.26 -17.15 9.85
C TYR A 24 -13.53 -17.62 10.57
N ASN A 25 -14.59 -16.81 10.57
CA ASN A 25 -15.87 -17.16 11.18
C ASN A 25 -16.81 -17.95 10.25
N ASN A 26 -16.31 -18.49 9.13
CA ASN A 26 -17.11 -19.22 8.13
C ASN A 26 -18.33 -18.42 7.63
N ALA A 27 -18.15 -17.11 7.40
CA ALA A 27 -19.21 -16.28 6.83
C ALA A 27 -19.69 -16.81 5.46
N PRO A 28 -20.95 -16.53 5.06
CA PRO A 28 -21.47 -17.00 3.78
C PRO A 28 -20.62 -16.58 2.60
N LEU A 29 -20.46 -17.49 1.62
CA LEU A 29 -19.68 -17.25 0.41
C LEU A 29 -20.16 -16.02 -0.37
N SER A 30 -21.46 -15.72 -0.33
CA SER A 30 -22.02 -14.51 -0.96
C SER A 30 -21.41 -13.23 -0.38
N VAL A 31 -21.28 -13.15 0.95
CA VAL A 31 -20.72 -11.97 1.63
C VAL A 31 -19.22 -11.86 1.34
N VAL A 32 -18.48 -12.95 1.51
CA VAL A 32 -17.03 -12.98 1.26
C VAL A 32 -16.71 -12.71 -0.22
N GLY A 33 -17.51 -13.27 -1.13
CA GLY A 33 -17.39 -13.08 -2.57
C GLY A 33 -17.58 -11.62 -2.98
N VAL A 34 -18.58 -10.93 -2.42
CA VAL A 34 -18.77 -9.49 -2.67
C VAL A 34 -17.56 -8.68 -2.19
N LEU A 35 -17.05 -8.93 -0.98
CA LEU A 35 -15.85 -8.23 -0.49
C LEU A 35 -14.62 -8.55 -1.36
N PHE A 36 -14.47 -9.78 -1.83
CA PHE A 36 -13.37 -10.12 -2.71
C PHE A 36 -13.46 -9.37 -4.05
N THR A 37 -14.65 -9.35 -4.68
CA THR A 37 -14.88 -8.63 -5.94
C THR A 37 -14.71 -7.11 -5.80
N CYS A 38 -15.05 -6.54 -4.64
CA CYS A 38 -14.85 -5.11 -4.37
C CYS A 38 -13.40 -4.75 -4.00
N SER A 39 -12.57 -5.73 -3.62
CA SER A 39 -11.19 -5.48 -3.17
C SER A 39 -10.29 -4.73 -4.18
N PRO A 40 -10.36 -4.97 -5.51
CA PRO A 40 -9.54 -4.23 -6.47
C PRO A 40 -9.87 -2.73 -6.46
N LEU A 41 -11.14 -2.36 -6.25
CA LEU A 41 -11.56 -0.95 -6.18
C LEU A 41 -10.91 -0.25 -4.97
N VAL A 42 -10.84 -0.93 -3.83
CA VAL A 42 -10.20 -0.40 -2.62
C VAL A 42 -8.69 -0.21 -2.85
N VAL A 43 -8.03 -1.19 -3.45
CA VAL A 43 -6.58 -1.13 -3.74
C VAL A 43 -6.26 -0.05 -4.77
N ILE A 44 -7.02 0.05 -5.85
CA ILE A 44 -6.86 1.10 -6.87
C ILE A 44 -7.07 2.48 -6.26
N TRP A 45 -8.09 2.63 -5.42
CA TRP A 45 -8.34 3.89 -4.72
C TRP A 45 -7.18 4.26 -3.78
N MET A 46 -6.64 3.29 -3.05
CA MET A 46 -5.48 3.48 -2.19
C MET A 46 -4.25 3.90 -2.99
N ALA A 47 -3.90 3.16 -4.04
CA ALA A 47 -2.78 3.46 -4.92
C ALA A 47 -2.91 4.86 -5.54
N TYR A 48 -4.10 5.20 -6.06
CA TYR A 48 -4.39 6.53 -6.60
C TYR A 48 -4.17 7.64 -5.57
N THR A 49 -4.64 7.43 -4.34
CA THR A 49 -4.50 8.43 -3.27
C THR A 49 -3.03 8.63 -2.90
N ILE A 50 -2.25 7.54 -2.79
CA ILE A 50 -0.81 7.60 -2.50
C ILE A 50 -0.07 8.33 -3.62
N LEU A 51 -0.33 7.98 -4.88
CA LEU A 51 0.33 8.61 -6.03
C LEU A 51 -0.03 10.09 -6.18
N LYS A 52 -1.27 10.47 -5.87
CA LYS A 52 -1.75 11.84 -6.08
C LYS A 52 -1.44 12.78 -4.91
N PHE A 53 -1.48 12.27 -3.67
CA PHE A 53 -1.40 13.10 -2.46
C PHE A 53 -0.25 12.73 -1.54
N GLY A 54 0.46 11.62 -1.80
CA GLY A 54 1.69 11.28 -1.10
C GLY A 54 2.77 12.30 -1.38
N LYS A 55 3.30 12.92 -0.31
CA LYS A 55 4.51 13.72 -0.39
C LYS A 55 5.69 12.83 -0.02
N TYR A 56 6.65 12.73 -0.93
CA TYR A 56 7.95 12.15 -0.61
C TYR A 56 8.81 13.23 0.03
N GLU A 57 9.19 13.04 1.30
CA GLU A 57 10.06 13.96 2.05
C GLU A 57 11.52 13.48 2.10
N GLY A 58 11.86 12.39 1.39
CA GLY A 58 13.21 11.85 1.34
C GLY A 58 14.13 12.59 0.36
N ARG A 59 15.43 12.27 0.41
CA ARG A 59 16.43 12.81 -0.52
C ARG A 59 16.15 12.32 -1.95
N ALA A 60 16.40 13.16 -2.94
CA ALA A 60 16.38 12.71 -4.34
C ALA A 60 17.52 11.70 -4.58
N LEU A 61 17.23 10.64 -5.35
CA LEU A 61 18.25 9.65 -5.71
C LEU A 61 19.42 10.32 -6.43
N GLU A 62 20.65 9.97 -6.05
CA GLU A 62 21.84 10.32 -6.83
C GLU A 62 21.95 9.48 -8.11
N GLU A 63 22.81 9.89 -9.04
CA GLU A 63 22.92 9.32 -10.39
C GLU A 63 23.20 7.80 -10.40
N ASN A 64 23.81 7.28 -9.32
CA ASN A 64 24.13 5.86 -9.16
C ASN A 64 23.27 5.15 -8.09
N GLU A 65 22.22 5.80 -7.58
CA GLU A 65 21.28 5.20 -6.63
C GLU A 65 20.06 4.61 -7.33
N HIS A 66 19.64 3.44 -6.84
CA HIS A 66 18.45 2.76 -7.31
C HIS A 66 17.34 2.82 -6.24
N TRP A 67 16.09 2.92 -6.70
CA TRP A 67 14.92 2.82 -5.84
C TRP A 67 14.98 1.56 -4.97
N GLY A 68 14.80 1.72 -3.67
CA GLY A 68 14.75 0.60 -2.72
C GLY A 68 16.11 0.08 -2.22
N TYR A 69 17.22 0.74 -2.54
CA TYR A 69 18.58 0.37 -2.08
C TYR A 69 19.30 1.49 -1.30
N GLN A 70 18.54 2.44 -0.75
CA GLN A 70 19.07 3.60 -0.01
C GLN A 70 19.69 3.22 1.35
N ASP A 71 19.47 2.00 1.80
CA ASP A 71 19.98 1.39 3.03
C ASP A 71 21.39 0.81 2.89
N LYS A 72 21.86 0.57 1.65
CA LYS A 72 23.20 0.04 1.41
C LYS A 72 24.18 1.17 1.12
N PRO A 73 25.19 1.41 1.99
CA PRO A 73 26.25 2.34 1.65
C PRO A 73 27.01 1.82 0.42
N MET A 74 27.07 2.63 -0.63
CA MET A 74 27.88 2.33 -1.81
C MET A 74 29.36 2.33 -1.39
N LYS A 75 29.92 1.13 -1.18
CA LYS A 75 31.37 0.98 -1.04
C LYS A 75 31.97 1.24 -2.43
N LEU A 76 32.43 2.46 -2.64
CA LEU A 76 33.37 2.79 -3.73
C LEU A 76 34.51 1.77 -3.64
N ALA A 77 34.61 0.88 -4.62
CA ALA A 77 35.76 0.02 -4.76
C ALA A 77 36.98 0.93 -4.94
N SER A 78 37.74 1.13 -3.86
CA SER A 78 39.07 1.73 -3.92
C SER A 78 39.87 0.89 -4.90
N LYS A 79 40.30 1.52 -6.01
CA LYS A 79 41.36 1.00 -6.87
C LYS A 79 42.67 0.90 -6.10
#